data_AF-A0A0Q1FDU3-F1
#
_entry.id   AF-A0A0Q1FDU3-F1
#
_cell.length_a   1.000
_cell.length_b   1.000
_cell.length_c   1.000
_cell.angle_alpha   90.00
_cell.angle_beta   90.00
_cell.angle_gamma   90.00
#
_symmetry.space_group_name_H-M   'P 1'
#
loop_
_entity.id
_entity.type
_entity.pdbx_description
1 polymer ?
#
loop_
_entity_poly.entity_id
_entity_poly.type
_entity_poly.pdbx_seq_one_letter_code
_entity_poly.pdbx_strand_id
1 'polypeptide(L)' 'MDIDTRPFFLGLHEQPVFHNKGLFVGEMYPISERISKQGLYLPSGLTLSERQIELVINGIKEVLSNV' A
#
# COMPACT_ATOMS: atom_id res chain seq x y z
N MET A 1 2.48 -13.08 16.78
CA MET A 1 1.86 -13.64 15.55
C MET A 1 1.31 -12.41 14.89
N ASP A 2 2.13 -11.81 14.05
CA ASP A 2 2.00 -10.38 13.74
C ASP A 2 1.38 -10.24 12.35
N ILE A 3 0.69 -9.12 12.10
CA ILE A 3 0.02 -8.86 10.82
C ILE A 3 1.02 -8.20 9.88
N ASP A 4 1.50 -8.94 8.88
CA ASP A 4 2.31 -8.37 7.81
C ASP A 4 1.44 -7.65 6.78
N THR A 5 1.94 -6.53 6.28
CA THR A 5 1.31 -5.73 5.24
C THR A 5 2.33 -5.31 4.21
N ARG A 6 1.89 -4.83 3.05
CA ARG A 6 2.79 -4.26 2.03
C ARG A 6 2.28 -2.91 1.57
N PRO A 7 3.14 -1.91 1.39
CA PRO A 7 2.73 -0.65 0.80
C PRO A 7 2.25 -0.87 -0.64
N PHE A 8 1.39 0.03 -1.11
CA PHE A 8 1.05 0.09 -2.52
C PHE A 8 2.29 0.43 -3.35
N PHE A 9 2.29 0.03 -4.63
CA PHE A 9 3.42 0.32 -5.49
C PHE A 9 3.58 1.83 -5.71
N LEU A 10 4.84 2.28 -5.74
CA LEU A 10 5.19 3.61 -6.21
C LEU A 10 4.91 3.70 -7.72
N GLY A 11 4.22 4.76 -8.13
CA GLY A 11 3.90 5.01 -9.53
C GLY A 11 5.16 5.04 -10.39
N LEU A 12 5.08 4.54 -11.63
CA LEU A 12 6.24 4.49 -12.53
C LEU A 12 6.88 5.87 -12.70
N HIS A 13 6.06 6.92 -12.79
CA HIS A 13 6.52 8.30 -12.92
C HIS A 13 7.26 8.82 -11.69
N GLU A 14 7.19 8.17 -10.53
CA GLU A 14 7.95 8.57 -9.33
C GLU A 14 9.23 7.74 -9.14
N GLN A 15 9.47 6.71 -9.95
CA GLN A 15 10.65 5.84 -9.80
C GLN A 15 11.92 6.53 -10.32
N PRO A 16 12.98 6.66 -9.49
CA PRO A 16 14.20 7.38 -9.87
C PRO A 16 14.89 6.84 -11.14
N VAL A 17 14.80 5.53 -11.37
CA VAL A 17 15.42 4.89 -12.54
C VAL A 17 14.85 5.38 -13.87
N PHE A 18 13.57 5.77 -13.91
CA PHE A 18 12.94 6.30 -15.13
C PHE A 18 13.25 7.78 -15.32
N HIS A 19 13.30 8.57 -14.25
CA HIS A 19 13.80 9.94 -14.30
C HIS A 19 15.24 10.03 -14.81
N ASN A 20 16.13 9.14 -14.35
CA ASN A 20 17.51 9.07 -14.83
C ASN A 20 17.62 8.72 -16.32
N LYS A 21 16.55 8.18 -16.92
CA LYS A 21 16.44 7.90 -18.36
C LYS A 21 15.73 9.02 -19.14
N GLY A 22 15.37 10.13 -18.48
CA GLY A 22 14.62 11.24 -19.07
C GLY A 22 13.13 10.94 -19.29
N LEU A 23 12.60 9.88 -18.68
CA LEU A 23 11.19 9.49 -18.80
C LEU A 23 10.36 10.12 -17.67
N PHE A 24 9.11 10.48 -17.97
CA PHE A 24 8.11 11.02 -17.04
C PHE A 24 8.49 12.33 -16.32
N VAL A 25 9.55 13.03 -16.77
CA VAL A 25 10.03 14.25 -16.13
C VAL A 25 8.99 15.36 -16.22
N GLY A 26 8.52 15.84 -15.07
CA GLY A 26 7.51 16.89 -14.97
C GLY A 26 6.07 16.42 -15.13
N GLU A 27 5.85 15.11 -15.31
CA GLU A 27 4.51 14.52 -15.33
C GLU A 27 3.98 14.32 -13.90
N MET A 28 2.66 14.44 -13.72
CA MET A 28 1.99 14.26 -12.44
C MET A 28 0.77 13.38 -12.61
N TYR A 29 0.59 12.43 -11.69
CA TYR A 29 -0.54 11.52 -11.65
C TYR A 29 -1.12 11.50 -10.23
N PRO A 30 -1.95 12.50 -9.86
CA PRO A 30 -2.33 12.76 -8.48
C PRO A 30 -3.03 11.58 -7.78
N ILE A 31 -3.79 10.77 -8.54
CA ILE A 31 -4.44 9.59 -7.99
C ILE A 31 -3.42 8.50 -7.66
N SER A 32 -2.50 8.22 -8.57
CA SER A 32 -1.41 7.25 -8.38
C SER A 32 -0.50 7.65 -7.21
N GLU A 33 -0.14 8.93 -7.11
CA GLU A 33 0.68 9.50 -6.03
C GLU A 33 -0.03 9.41 -4.67
N ARG A 34 -1.35 9.63 -4.64
CA ARG A 34 -2.12 9.53 -3.40
C ARG A 34 -2.19 8.08 -2.91
N ILE A 35 -2.48 7.13 -3.80
CA ILE A 35 -2.59 5.72 -3.41
C ILE A 35 -1.24 5.08 -3.10
N SER A 36 -0.14 5.51 -3.72
CA SER A 36 1.21 5.01 -3.38
C SER A 36 1.62 5.39 -1.96
N LYS A 37 1.22 6.59 -1.50
CA LYS A 37 1.54 7.13 -0.17
C LYS A 37 0.67 6.58 0.97
N GLN A 38 -0.58 6.22 0.68
CA GLN A 38 -1.57 5.86 1.70
C GLN A 38 -2.13 4.44 1.56
N GLY A 39 -1.92 3.80 0.41
CA GLY A 39 -2.46 2.48 0.11
C GLY A 39 -1.65 1.36 0.74
N LEU A 40 -2.36 0.30 1.11
CA LEU A 40 -1.79 -0.88 1.75
C LEU A 40 -2.46 -2.15 1.24
N TYR A 41 -1.67 -3.18 0.97
CA TYR A 41 -2.15 -4.54 0.77
C TYR A 41 -2.28 -5.24 2.12
N LEU A 42 -3.50 -5.68 2.42
CA LEU A 42 -3.79 -6.54 3.55
C LEU A 42 -3.53 -8.01 3.22
N PRO A 43 -3.30 -8.87 4.23
CA PRO A 43 -3.29 -10.31 4.02
C PRO A 43 -4.56 -10.78 3.29
N SER A 44 -4.37 -11.43 2.14
CA SER A 44 -5.44 -11.91 1.26
C SER A 44 -5.15 -13.30 0.68
N GLY A 45 -4.23 -14.03 1.30
CA GLY A 45 -3.85 -15.37 0.87
C GLY A 45 -4.99 -16.39 1.06
N LEU A 46 -5.08 -17.35 0.14
CA LEU A 46 -6.12 -18.40 0.15
C LEU A 46 -6.10 -19.30 1.39
N THR A 47 -5.00 -19.31 2.15
CA THR A 47 -4.81 -20.14 3.34
C THR A 47 -5.19 -19.43 4.65
N LEU A 48 -5.75 -18.22 4.58
CA LEU A 48 -6.20 -17.48 5.75
C LEU A 48 -7.44 -18.15 6.35
N SER A 49 -7.39 -18.41 7.65
CA SER A 49 -8.57 -18.76 8.44
C SER A 49 -9.42 -17.53 8.75
N GLU A 50 -10.70 -17.74 9.05
CA GLU A 50 -11.61 -16.67 9.48
C GLU A 50 -11.06 -15.90 10.70
N ARG A 51 -10.49 -16.62 11.68
CA ARG A 51 -9.86 -16.00 12.85
C ARG A 51 -8.69 -15.08 12.50
N GLN A 52 -7.91 -15.42 11.48
CA GLN A 52 -6.83 -14.56 11.00
C GLN A 52 -7.38 -13.33 10.27
N ILE A 53 -8.48 -13.47 9.52
CA ILE A 53 -9.16 -12.35 8.88
C ILE A 53 -9.73 -11.39 9.94
N GLU A 54 -10.36 -11.92 11.00
CA GLU A 54 -10.84 -11.11 12.13
C GLU A 54 -9.71 -10.36 12.84
N LEU A 55 -8.55 -11.01 13.03
CA LEU A 55 -7.37 -10.37 13.59
C LEU A 55 -6.92 -9.18 12.74
N VAL A 56 -6.88 -9.34 11.41
CA VAL A 56 -6.55 -8.25 10.46
C VAL A 56 -7.56 -7.12 10.58
N ILE A 57 -8.86 -7.42 10.56
CA ILE A 57 -9.93 -6.42 10.67
C ILE A 57 -9.81 -5.61 11.96
N ASN A 58 -9.60 -6.29 13.09
CA ASN A 58 -9.48 -5.63 14.38
C ASN A 58 -8.22 -4.77 14.47
N GLY A 59 -7.08 -5.25 13.95
CA GLY A 59 -5.86 -4.44 13.88
C GLY A 59 -6.03 -3.16 13.07
N ILE A 60 -6.74 -3.22 11.93
CA ILE A 60 -7.05 -2.03 11.14
C ILE A 60 -7.96 -1.05 11.90
N LYS A 61 -9.02 -1.55 12.56
CA LYS A 61 -9.92 -0.72 13.38
C LYS A 61 -9.18 -0.03 14.51
N GLU A 62 -8.30 -0.75 15.20
CA GLU A 62 -7.49 -0.22 16.30
C GLU A 62 -6.59 0.93 15.83
N VAL A 63 -5.82 0.72 14.76
CA VAL A 63 -4.93 1.75 14.22
C VAL A 63 -5.73 2.98 13.77
N LEU A 64 -6.87 2.81 13.09
CA LEU A 64 -7.68 3.92 12.61
C LEU A 64 -8.48 4.63 13.71
N SER A 65 -8.78 3.96 14.82
CA SER A 65 -9.45 4.60 15.97
C SER A 65 -8.55 5.56 16.76
N ASN A 66 -7.24 5.47 16.54
CA ASN A 66 -6.20 6.28 17.19
C ASN A 66 -5.65 7.40 16.28
N VAL A 67 -6.30 7.65 15.13
CA VAL A 67 -5.94 8.70 14.15
C VAL A 67 -6.93 9.86 14.22
#